data_AF-A0A914RYT8-F1
#
_entry.id   AF-A0A914RYT8-F1
#
_cell.length_a   1.000
_cell.length_b   1.000
_cell.length_c   1.000
_cell.angle_alpha   90.00
_cell.angle_beta   90.00
_cell.angle_gamma   90.00
#
_symmetry.space_group_name_H-M   'P 1'
#
loop_
_entity.id
_entity.type
_entity.pdbx_description
1 polymer ?
#
loop_
_entity_poly.entity_id
_entity_poly.type
_entity_poly.pdbx_seq_one_letter_code
_entity_poly.pdbx_strand_id
1 'polypeptide(L)' 'MPKNAVFQRKCLFISGSLSTYVVPEEYPTILERFPKAEFSVIEGASHWIHADKPYPFMEKVVEFIESV' A
#
# COMPACT_ATOMS: atom_id res chain seq x y z
N MET A 1 -19.12 -9.71 2.59
CA MET A 1 -18.64 -8.39 3.04
C MET A 1 -19.70 -7.32 2.72
N PRO A 2 -19.84 -6.26 3.52
CA PRO A 2 -20.78 -5.18 3.22
C PRO A 2 -20.39 -4.54 1.87
N LYS A 3 -21.35 -4.49 0.94
CA LYS A 3 -21.09 -4.06 -0.45
C LYS A 3 -20.57 -2.62 -0.55
N ASN A 4 -20.91 -1.76 0.43
CA ASN A 4 -20.63 -0.32 0.42
C ASN A 4 -19.79 0.15 1.63
N ALA A 5 -19.02 -0.73 2.26
CA ALA A 5 -18.15 -0.30 3.36
C ALA A 5 -16.98 0.52 2.81
N VAL A 6 -16.84 1.75 3.32
CA VAL A 6 -15.75 2.67 3.03
C VAL A 6 -14.97 2.94 4.32
N PHE A 7 -13.66 2.79 4.27
CA PHE A 7 -12.77 3.04 5.40
C PHE A 7 -12.21 4.46 5.35
N GLN A 8 -12.58 5.28 6.34
CA GLN A 8 -12.37 6.74 6.33
C GLN A 8 -11.08 7.21 7.03
N ARG A 9 -10.22 6.29 7.45
CA ARG A 9 -8.92 6.62 8.09
C ARG A 9 -7.79 6.44 7.08
N LYS A 10 -6.62 7.00 7.40
CA LYS A 10 -5.40 6.80 6.61
C LYS A 10 -5.12 5.31 6.45
N CYS A 11 -4.70 4.90 5.24
CA CYS A 11 -4.28 3.54 4.92
C CYS A 11 -3.04 3.59 4.04
N LEU A 12 -1.97 2.92 4.44
CA LEU A 12 -0.81 2.74 3.58
C LEU A 12 -0.94 1.45 2.77
N PHE A 13 -0.81 1.55 1.46
CA PHE A 13 -0.66 0.44 0.53
C PHE A 13 0.79 0.42 0.03
N ILE A 14 1.52 -0.66 0.33
CA ILE A 14 2.91 -0.84 -0.09
C ILE A 14 2.96 -1.98 -1.10
N SER A 15 3.56 -1.75 -2.27
CA SER A 15 3.81 -2.77 -3.30
C SER A 15 5.28 -2.77 -3.72
N GLY A 16 5.71 -3.84 -4.39
CA GLY A 16 7.05 -3.92 -5.00
C GLY A 16 6.99 -3.59 -6.49
N SER A 17 8.00 -2.92 -7.04
CA SER A 17 8.02 -2.53 -8.46
C SER A 17 8.02 -3.71 -9.44
N LEU A 18 8.41 -4.92 -8.98
CA LEU A 18 8.38 -6.16 -9.77
C LEU A 18 7.10 -6.98 -9.53
N SER A 19 6.17 -6.48 -8.73
CA SER A 19 4.89 -7.14 -8.44
C SER A 19 3.81 -6.76 -9.45
N THR A 20 2.98 -7.74 -9.82
CA THR A 20 1.83 -7.55 -10.72
C THR A 20 0.48 -7.51 -10.00
N TYR A 21 0.48 -7.45 -8.66
CA TYR A 21 -0.73 -7.61 -7.84
C TYR A 21 -1.45 -6.31 -7.52
N VAL A 22 -0.70 -5.20 -7.39
CA VAL A 22 -1.24 -3.88 -7.07
C VAL A 22 -0.62 -2.94 -8.07
N VAL A 23 -1.28 -2.83 -9.23
CA VAL A 23 -0.82 -2.00 -10.34
C VAL A 23 -1.51 -0.64 -10.32
N PRO A 24 -0.91 0.42 -10.91
CA PRO A 24 -1.48 1.77 -10.89
C PRO A 24 -2.91 1.85 -11.41
N GLU A 25 -3.29 0.98 -12.35
CA GLU A 25 -4.63 0.88 -12.93
C GLU A 25 -5.69 0.49 -11.91
N GLU A 26 -5.31 -0.17 -10.80
CA GLU A 26 -6.22 -0.61 -9.74
C GLU A 26 -6.40 0.44 -8.63
N TYR A 27 -5.57 1.49 -8.61
CA TYR A 27 -5.63 2.53 -7.57
C TYR A 27 -7.00 3.22 -7.48
N PRO A 28 -7.71 3.52 -8.59
CA PRO A 28 -9.06 4.07 -8.52
C PRO A 28 -10.02 3.16 -7.72
N THR A 29 -9.99 1.86 -7.97
CA THR A 29 -10.83 0.86 -7.27
C THR A 29 -10.48 0.77 -5.78
N ILE A 30 -9.19 0.90 -5.43
CA ILE A 30 -8.74 0.95 -4.04
C ILE A 30 -9.26 2.23 -3.36
N LEU A 31 -9.17 3.38 -4.03
CA LEU A 31 -9.61 4.67 -3.52
C LEU A 31 -11.13 4.76 -3.30
N GLU A 32 -11.94 4.00 -4.04
CA GLU A 32 -13.38 3.89 -3.77
C GLU A 32 -13.69 3.35 -2.37
N ARG A 33 -12.84 2.45 -1.85
CA ARG A 33 -13.01 1.83 -0.53
C ARG A 33 -12.13 2.47 0.55
N PHE A 34 -10.99 3.01 0.16
CA PHE A 34 -9.98 3.62 1.02
C PHE A 34 -9.65 5.03 0.49
N PRO A 35 -10.56 6.01 0.62
CA PRO A 35 -10.39 7.34 0.03
C PRO A 35 -9.18 8.12 0.58
N LYS A 36 -8.60 7.67 1.70
CA LYS A 36 -7.37 8.22 2.30
C LYS A 36 -6.18 7.26 2.16
N ALA A 37 -6.17 6.45 1.10
CA ALA A 37 -5.07 5.57 0.80
C ALA A 37 -3.84 6.37 0.36
N GLU A 38 -2.69 6.00 0.91
CA GLU A 38 -1.36 6.42 0.48
C GLU A 38 -0.71 5.21 -0.21
N PHE A 39 -0.09 5.42 -1.37
CA PHE A 39 0.54 4.36 -2.13
C PHE A 39 2.06 4.52 -2.09
N SER A 40 2.78 3.44 -1.80
CA SER A 40 4.23 3.40 -1.81
C SER A 40 4.71 2.19 -2.61
N VAL A 41 5.68 2.43 -3.50
CA VAL A 41 6.29 1.37 -4.33
C VAL A 41 7.75 1.21 -3.91
N ILE A 42 8.13 0.01 -3.51
CA ILE A 42 9.51 -0.34 -3.18
C ILE A 42 10.20 -0.88 -4.42
N GLU A 43 11.21 -0.14 -4.88
CA GLU A 43 11.97 -0.48 -6.07
C GLU A 43 12.76 -1.79 -5.90
N GLY A 44 12.67 -2.67 -6.92
CA GLY A 44 13.35 -3.96 -6.97
C GLY A 44 12.81 -5.01 -6.00
N ALA A 45 11.62 -4.82 -5.42
CA ALA A 45 10.91 -5.84 -4.64
C ALA A 45 9.85 -6.55 -5.49
N SER A 46 9.63 -7.85 -5.24
CA SER A 46 8.51 -8.62 -5.79
C SER A 46 7.25 -8.46 -4.93
N HIS A 47 6.42 -9.49 -4.82
CA HIS A 47 5.22 -9.49 -4.00
C HIS A 47 5.52 -9.56 -2.50
N TRP A 48 6.55 -10.29 -2.08
CA TRP A 48 6.92 -10.42 -0.67
C TRP A 48 7.88 -9.32 -0.24
N ILE A 49 7.41 -8.07 -0.32
CA ILE A 49 8.19 -6.86 -0.06
C ILE A 49 8.94 -6.86 1.28
N HIS A 50 8.34 -7.45 2.33
CA HIS A 50 8.93 -7.54 3.66
C HIS A 50 10.09 -8.55 3.73
N ALA A 51 10.13 -9.55 2.83
CA ALA A 51 11.21 -10.51 2.70
C ALA A 51 12.29 -10.02 1.72
N ASP A 52 11.88 -9.42 0.59
CA ASP A 52 12.79 -8.96 -0.46
C ASP A 52 13.56 -7.69 -0.06
N LYS A 53 12.86 -6.75 0.58
CA LYS A 53 13.36 -5.42 0.94
C LYS A 53 12.88 -5.05 2.35
N PRO A 54 13.35 -5.77 3.40
CA PRO A 54 12.88 -5.57 4.77
C PRO A 54 13.09 -4.14 5.28
N TYR A 55 14.25 -3.52 4.99
CA TYR A 55 14.55 -2.18 5.48
C TYR A 55 13.68 -1.09 4.83
N PRO A 56 13.59 -0.99 3.48
CA PRO A 56 12.66 -0.04 2.85
C PRO A 56 11.20 -0.24 3.27
N PHE A 57 10.78 -1.49 3.44
CA PHE A 57 9.44 -1.80 3.94
C PHE A 57 9.22 -1.23 5.35
N MET A 58 10.15 -1.52 6.28
CA MET A 58 10.06 -1.02 7.66
C MET A 58 10.10 0.50 7.73
N GLU A 59 10.94 1.16 6.93
CA GLU A 59 11.00 2.62 6.86
C GLU A 59 9.62 3.20 6.51
N LYS A 60 8.96 2.69 5.47
CA LYS A 60 7.62 3.16 5.07
C LYS A 60 6.55 2.89 6.10
N VAL A 61 6.63 1.77 6.81
CA VAL A 61 5.70 1.46 7.92
C VAL A 61 5.90 2.44 9.08
N VAL A 62 7.14 2.72 9.47
CA VAL A 62 7.45 3.66 10.57
C VAL A 62 7.02 5.07 10.21
N GLU A 63 7.40 5.57 9.02
CA GLU A 63 6.98 6.89 8.53
C GLU A 63 5.45 7.06 8.60
N PHE A 64 4.71 6.05 8.17
CA PHE A 64 3.26 6.10 8.21
C PHE A 64 2.71 6.16 9.63
N ILE A 65 3.22 5.33 10.55
CA ILE A 65 2.79 5.30 11.96
C ILE A 65 3.10 6.62 12.66
N GLU A 66 4.27 7.21 12.40
CA GLU A 66 4.68 8.49 12.99
C GLU A 66 3.91 9.69 12.42
N SER A 67 3.35 9.56 11.21
CA SER A 67 2.54 10.59 10.56
C SER A 67 1.08 10.66 11.04
N VAL A 68 0.68 9.81 12.01
CA VAL A 68 -0.70 9.71 12.53
C VAL A 68 -0.96 10.70 13.66
#